data_AF-A0A1D8T8A1-F1
#
_entry.id   AF-A0A1D8T8A1-F1
#
_cell.length_a   1.000
_cell.length_b   1.000
_cell.length_c   1.000
_cell.angle_alpha   90.00
_cell.angle_beta   90.00
_cell.angle_gamma   90.00
#
_symmetry.space_group_name_H-M   'P 1'
#
loop_
_entity.id
_entity.type
_entity.pdbx_description
1 polymer ?
#
loop_
_entity_poly.entity_id
_entity_poly.type
_entity_poly.pdbx_seq_one_letter_code
_entity_poly.pdbx_strand_id
1 'polypeptide(L)'
;MDGAKSSDPVRLAIGVAATLGAGLRRVIGFGLDTARRVPGIDPVFAILEVRGTAALHTADELTDRVLHAVLRRIVRVALLEVDITSIVRDHVDLDTIAEGVDIERIIDRVDVDAIAARLDISQILDRVDVDAVVDRVDLNSIAGRIDVDAVVERVDVGSVIARIDLIGLADTIIEGVDLPSIIRESTGSMSSEAVRGVRSQGMQADDAVSGFVGKLFGRTQEQRGDAREQSEEPGER
;
A
#
# COMPACT_ATOMS: atom_id res chain seq x y z
N MET A 1 -20.66 83.31 -13.93
CA MET A 1 -21.64 82.33 -13.44
C MET A 1 -20.88 81.34 -12.56
N ASP A 2 -21.24 81.38 -11.28
CA ASP A 2 -20.97 80.45 -10.16
C ASP A 2 -19.77 79.49 -10.21
N GLY A 3 -18.72 79.88 -9.48
CA GLY A 3 -17.78 78.95 -8.87
C GLY A 3 -18.38 78.39 -7.59
N ALA A 4 -19.01 77.23 -7.68
CA ALA A 4 -19.48 76.45 -6.54
C ALA A 4 -18.30 76.07 -5.65
N LYS A 5 -18.10 76.81 -4.56
CA LYS A 5 -17.22 76.41 -3.47
C LYS A 5 -17.84 75.17 -2.82
N SER A 6 -17.31 73.99 -3.13
CA SER A 6 -17.60 72.77 -2.40
C SER A 6 -17.21 72.98 -0.94
N SER A 7 -18.21 73.15 -0.09
CA SER A 7 -18.03 73.21 1.36
C SER A 7 -17.50 71.87 1.83
N ASP A 8 -16.18 71.81 2.03
CA ASP A 8 -15.49 70.63 2.52
C ASP A 8 -16.11 70.20 3.86
N PRO A 9 -16.74 69.01 3.95
CA PRO A 9 -17.48 68.58 5.13
C PRO A 9 -16.60 68.56 6.39
N VAL A 10 -15.28 68.41 6.24
CA VAL A 10 -14.30 68.49 7.33
C VAL A 10 -14.24 69.90 7.92
N ARG A 11 -14.31 70.95 7.09
CA ARG A 11 -14.29 72.35 7.55
C ARG A 11 -15.58 72.73 8.29
N LEU A 12 -16.71 72.14 7.90
CA LEU A 12 -18.00 72.35 8.58
C LEU A 12 -18.03 71.65 9.94
N ALA A 13 -17.48 70.43 10.03
CA ALA A 13 -17.35 69.71 11.31
C ALA A 13 -16.41 70.41 12.30
N ILE A 14 -15.26 70.93 11.83
CA ILE A 14 -14.32 71.71 12.66
C ILE A 14 -14.96 73.03 13.13
N GLY A 15 -15.74 73.70 12.28
CA GLY A 15 -16.44 74.95 12.63
C GLY A 15 -17.48 74.78 13.73
N VAL A 16 -18.19 73.64 13.77
CA VAL A 16 -19.17 73.32 14.82
C VAL A 16 -18.46 72.95 16.14
N ALA A 17 -17.35 72.21 16.09
CA ALA A 17 -16.56 71.88 17.28
C ALA A 17 -15.91 73.12 17.93
N ALA A 18 -15.39 74.06 17.12
CA ALA A 18 -14.77 75.29 17.62
C ALA A 18 -15.80 76.24 18.28
N THR A 19 -17.02 76.30 17.76
CA THR A 19 -18.09 77.13 18.33
C THR A 19 -18.65 76.58 19.63
N LEU A 20 -18.72 75.25 19.79
CA LEU A 20 -19.10 74.61 21.05
C LEU A 20 -18.01 74.72 22.14
N GLY A 21 -16.73 74.54 21.80
CA GLY A 21 -15.62 74.62 22.76
C GLY A 21 -15.34 76.03 23.31
N ALA A 22 -15.48 77.06 22.47
CA ALA A 22 -15.22 78.45 22.89
C ALA A 22 -16.47 79.15 23.48
N GLY A 23 -17.68 78.77 23.04
CA GLY A 23 -18.94 79.33 23.53
C GLY A 23 -19.26 78.94 24.97
N LEU A 24 -19.05 77.67 25.33
CA LEU A 24 -19.35 77.18 26.69
C LEU A 24 -18.48 77.84 27.76
N ARG A 25 -17.19 78.05 27.48
CA ARG A 25 -16.24 78.59 28.47
C ARG A 25 -16.56 80.04 28.88
N ARG A 26 -17.11 80.84 27.97
CA ARG A 26 -17.42 82.26 28.22
C ARG A 26 -18.74 82.44 28.99
N VAL A 27 -19.69 81.52 28.86
CA VAL A 27 -20.95 81.53 29.63
C VAL A 27 -20.76 80.93 31.04
N ILE A 28 -19.95 79.88 31.17
CA ILE A 28 -19.67 79.24 32.48
C ILE A 28 -18.80 80.14 33.38
N GLY A 29 -17.81 80.84 32.82
CA GLY A 29 -16.89 81.68 33.59
C GLY A 29 -17.49 82.99 34.14
N PHE A 30 -18.55 83.51 33.52
CA PHE A 30 -19.12 84.82 33.89
C PHE A 30 -20.18 84.73 35.01
N GLY A 31 -20.77 83.55 35.26
CA GLY A 31 -21.84 83.38 36.24
C GLY A 31 -21.40 82.89 37.62
N LEU A 32 -20.31 82.11 37.72
CA LEU A 32 -19.99 81.36 38.94
C LEU A 32 -19.23 82.16 40.00
N ASP A 33 -18.46 83.19 39.63
CA ASP A 33 -17.64 83.95 40.58
C ASP A 33 -18.43 85.11 41.24
N THR A 34 -19.35 85.71 40.47
CA THR A 34 -20.21 86.82 40.92
C THR A 34 -21.39 86.33 41.78
N ALA A 35 -21.83 85.08 41.63
CA ALA A 35 -23.00 84.56 42.33
C ALA A 35 -22.73 84.19 43.81
N ARG A 36 -21.48 83.87 44.20
CA ARG A 36 -21.16 83.44 45.58
C ARG A 36 -21.31 84.52 46.67
N ARG A 37 -21.65 85.76 46.31
CA ARG A 37 -21.80 86.88 47.25
C ARG A 37 -23.24 87.26 47.58
N VAL A 38 -24.24 86.60 46.99
CA VAL A 38 -25.66 86.93 47.22
C VAL A 38 -26.32 85.84 48.09
N PRO A 39 -26.71 86.14 49.35
CA PRO A 39 -27.44 85.19 50.18
C PRO A 39 -28.87 84.97 49.62
N GLY A 40 -29.27 83.72 49.39
CA GLY A 40 -30.65 83.34 49.01
C GLY A 40 -30.85 82.64 47.66
N ILE A 41 -29.79 82.34 46.90
CA ILE A 41 -29.88 81.70 45.56
C ILE A 41 -29.59 80.19 45.53
N ASP A 42 -29.30 79.58 46.69
CA ASP A 42 -29.04 78.14 46.82
C ASP A 42 -30.15 77.23 46.22
N PRO A 43 -31.47 77.55 46.32
CA PRO A 43 -32.51 76.71 45.72
C PRO A 43 -32.47 76.69 44.19
N VAL A 44 -32.00 77.78 43.59
CA VAL A 44 -31.93 77.94 42.13
C VAL A 44 -30.79 77.10 41.56
N PHE A 45 -29.67 77.01 42.27
CA PHE A 45 -28.55 76.15 41.87
C PHE A 45 -28.90 74.66 41.92
N ALA A 46 -29.60 74.19 42.95
CA ALA A 46 -30.02 72.80 43.04
C ALA A 46 -30.91 72.37 41.86
N ILE A 47 -31.82 73.24 41.41
CA ILE A 47 -32.71 72.97 40.27
C ILE A 47 -31.93 72.98 38.94
N LEU A 48 -30.93 73.86 38.81
CA LEU A 48 -30.07 73.91 37.63
C LEU A 48 -29.08 72.74 37.57
N GLU A 49 -28.61 72.26 38.71
CA GLU A 49 -27.70 71.12 38.81
C GLU A 49 -28.41 69.81 38.41
N VAL A 50 -29.63 69.58 38.91
CA VAL A 50 -30.45 68.41 38.54
C VAL A 50 -30.86 68.43 37.06
N ARG A 51 -31.17 69.60 36.49
CA ARG A 51 -31.45 69.72 35.05
C ARG A 51 -30.19 69.64 34.20
N GLY A 52 -29.06 70.12 34.71
CA GLY A 52 -27.76 70.06 34.06
C GLY A 52 -27.27 68.63 33.88
N THR A 53 -27.40 67.77 34.90
CA THR A 53 -27.02 66.36 34.80
C THR A 53 -27.88 65.60 33.78
N ALA A 54 -29.20 65.81 33.76
CA ALA A 54 -30.09 65.21 32.77
C ALA A 54 -29.79 65.68 31.32
N ALA A 55 -29.46 66.96 31.14
CA ALA A 55 -29.05 67.50 29.84
C ALA A 55 -27.70 66.96 29.38
N LEU A 56 -26.76 66.74 30.31
CA LEU A 56 -25.46 66.14 29.99
C LEU A 56 -25.59 64.67 29.61
N HIS A 57 -26.40 63.86 30.31
CA HIS A 57 -26.58 62.45 29.96
C HIS A 57 -27.25 62.26 28.59
N THR A 58 -28.25 63.08 28.26
CA THR A 58 -28.89 63.02 26.94
C THR A 58 -27.98 63.52 25.81
N ALA A 59 -27.11 64.50 26.10
CA ALA A 59 -26.08 64.93 25.16
C ALA A 59 -25.00 63.87 24.93
N ASP A 60 -24.64 63.10 25.97
CA ASP A 60 -23.61 62.05 25.90
C ASP A 60 -24.05 60.89 25.00
N GLU A 61 -25.30 60.42 25.14
CA GLU A 61 -25.85 59.35 24.29
C GLU A 61 -25.97 59.73 22.81
N LEU A 62 -26.27 61.01 22.53
CA LEU A 62 -26.32 61.52 21.16
C LEU A 62 -24.91 61.66 20.59
N THR A 63 -23.96 62.10 21.43
CA THR A 63 -22.55 62.24 21.06
C THR A 63 -21.95 60.90 20.68
N ASP A 64 -22.16 59.86 21.49
CA ASP A 64 -21.59 58.53 21.22
C ASP A 64 -22.16 57.89 19.93
N ARG A 65 -23.47 58.05 19.68
CA ARG A 65 -24.10 57.59 18.43
C ARG A 65 -23.56 58.30 17.20
N VAL A 66 -23.43 59.62 17.25
CA VAL A 66 -22.88 60.41 16.15
C VAL A 66 -21.40 60.09 15.94
N LEU A 67 -20.63 60.00 17.02
CA LEU A 67 -19.22 59.65 16.98
C LEU A 67 -19.01 58.26 16.37
N HIS A 68 -19.76 57.26 16.79
CA HIS A 68 -19.67 55.90 16.23
C HIS A 68 -20.03 55.86 14.74
N ALA A 69 -21.05 56.61 14.31
CA ALA A 69 -21.42 56.71 12.90
C ALA A 69 -20.32 57.36 12.05
N VAL A 70 -19.71 58.44 12.56
CA VAL A 70 -18.59 59.13 11.91
C VAL A 70 -17.35 58.24 11.88
N LEU A 71 -16.97 57.61 12.99
CA LEU A 71 -15.85 56.68 13.07
C LEU A 71 -16.03 55.51 12.10
N ARG A 72 -17.20 54.89 12.07
CA ARG A 72 -17.49 53.79 11.13
C ARG A 72 -17.35 54.24 9.67
N ARG A 73 -17.74 55.47 9.35
CA ARG A 73 -17.57 56.03 8.01
C ARG A 73 -16.10 56.29 7.68
N ILE A 74 -15.35 56.88 8.61
CA ILE A 74 -13.91 57.14 8.46
C ILE A 74 -13.15 55.83 8.27
N VAL A 75 -13.36 54.84 9.15
CA VAL A 75 -12.72 53.52 9.07
C VAL A 75 -13.04 52.84 7.74
N ARG A 76 -14.30 52.89 7.28
CA ARG A 76 -14.68 52.30 5.99
C ARG A 76 -13.92 52.93 4.81
N VAL A 77 -13.71 54.24 4.83
CA VAL A 77 -12.97 54.94 3.77
C VAL A 77 -11.48 54.68 3.88
N ALA A 78 -10.92 54.71 5.10
CA ALA A 78 -9.52 54.40 5.35
C ALA A 78 -9.16 52.99 4.89
N LEU A 79 -10.00 51.99 5.16
CA LEU A 79 -9.78 50.60 4.76
C LEU A 79 -9.76 50.37 3.23
N LEU A 80 -10.23 51.32 2.41
CA LEU A 80 -10.12 51.24 0.95
C LEU A 80 -8.73 51.65 0.45
N GLU A 81 -8.05 52.53 1.17
CA GLU A 81 -6.72 53.04 0.81
C GLU A 81 -5.59 52.26 1.51
N VAL A 82 -5.93 51.49 2.56
CA VAL A 82 -4.97 50.69 3.30
C VAL A 82 -4.69 49.38 2.57
N ASP A 83 -3.42 49.16 2.22
CA ASP A 83 -2.93 47.86 1.76
C ASP A 83 -2.80 46.89 2.94
N ILE A 84 -3.85 46.11 3.15
CA ILE A 84 -3.88 45.08 4.19
C ILE A 84 -2.80 44.01 3.97
N THR A 85 -2.39 43.74 2.74
CA THR A 85 -1.35 42.74 2.44
C THR A 85 0.01 43.18 2.96
N SER A 86 0.38 44.46 2.80
CA SER A 86 1.60 45.01 3.40
C SER A 86 1.53 44.99 4.93
N ILE A 87 0.40 45.39 5.52
CA ILE A 87 0.24 45.35 6.98
C ILE A 87 0.40 43.93 7.52
N VAL A 88 -0.25 42.94 6.90
CA VAL A 88 -0.15 41.54 7.32
C VAL A 88 1.29 41.03 7.15
N ARG A 89 1.95 41.31 6.03
CA ARG A 89 3.34 40.88 5.82
C ARG A 89 4.31 41.47 6.85
N ASP A 90 4.14 42.74 7.18
CA ASP A 90 5.15 43.48 7.96
C ASP A 90 4.89 43.45 9.47
N HIS A 91 3.65 43.17 9.90
CA HIS A 91 3.23 43.26 11.31
C HIS A 91 2.56 42.00 11.86
N VAL A 92 2.31 40.98 11.03
CA VAL A 92 1.73 39.71 11.50
C VAL A 92 2.78 38.61 11.42
N ASP A 93 3.04 37.99 12.56
CA ASP A 93 3.85 36.78 12.65
C ASP A 93 3.02 35.59 12.15
N LEU A 94 3.33 35.15 10.93
CA LEU A 94 2.65 34.03 10.29
C LEU A 94 3.05 32.69 10.90
N ASP A 95 4.21 32.59 11.54
CA ASP A 95 4.67 31.35 12.17
C ASP A 95 3.83 31.07 13.41
N THR A 96 3.63 32.09 14.26
CA THR A 96 2.72 32.00 15.42
C THR A 96 1.28 31.68 15.00
N ILE A 97 0.79 32.22 13.88
CA ILE A 97 -0.54 31.87 13.35
C ILE A 97 -0.58 30.44 12.85
N ALA A 98 0.44 29.99 12.12
CA ALA A 98 0.53 28.64 11.58
C ALA A 98 0.55 27.58 12.68
N GLU A 99 1.18 27.85 13.83
CA GLU A 99 1.14 26.98 15.01
C GLU A 99 -0.28 26.79 15.57
N GLY A 100 -1.15 27.79 15.42
CA GLY A 100 -2.56 27.72 15.80
C GLY A 100 -3.46 27.02 14.77
N VAL A 101 -2.93 26.68 13.59
CA VAL A 101 -3.68 25.99 12.54
C VAL A 101 -3.66 24.48 12.81
N ASP A 102 -4.84 23.94 13.12
CA ASP A 102 -5.07 22.51 13.26
C ASP A 102 -5.03 21.84 11.87
N ILE A 103 -3.85 21.33 11.50
CA ILE A 103 -3.63 20.66 10.21
C ILE A 103 -4.44 19.37 10.12
N GLU A 104 -4.69 18.68 11.23
CA GLU A 104 -5.46 17.43 11.24
C GLU A 104 -6.89 17.68 10.76
N ARG A 105 -7.55 18.72 11.28
CA ARG A 105 -8.88 19.14 10.80
C ARG A 105 -8.91 19.59 9.34
N ILE A 106 -7.79 20.11 8.83
CA ILE A 106 -7.69 20.46 7.41
C ILE A 106 -7.61 19.19 6.58
N ILE A 107 -6.77 18.23 6.98
CA ILE A 107 -6.62 16.93 6.32
C ILE A 107 -7.97 16.19 6.28
N ASP A 108 -8.74 16.19 7.37
CA ASP A 108 -10.08 15.56 7.43
C ASP A 108 -11.07 16.14 6.40
N ARG A 109 -10.86 17.39 5.97
CA ARG A 109 -11.69 18.06 4.95
C ARG A 109 -11.13 17.94 3.54
N VAL A 110 -9.90 17.45 3.41
CA VAL A 110 -9.25 17.21 2.13
C VAL A 110 -9.71 15.84 1.62
N ASP A 111 -10.52 15.86 0.57
CA ASP A 111 -10.89 14.66 -0.16
C ASP A 111 -9.70 14.22 -1.03
N VAL A 112 -8.91 13.29 -0.49
CA VAL A 112 -7.73 12.73 -1.16
C VAL A 112 -8.12 11.95 -2.41
N ASP A 113 -9.31 11.34 -2.44
CA ASP A 113 -9.81 10.61 -3.61
C ASP A 113 -10.14 11.55 -4.76
N ALA A 114 -10.77 12.71 -4.47
CA ALA A 114 -11.02 13.75 -5.45
C ALA A 114 -9.73 14.39 -5.97
N ILE A 115 -8.69 14.51 -5.13
CA ILE A 115 -7.36 14.95 -5.57
C ILE A 115 -6.71 13.88 -6.46
N ALA A 116 -6.73 12.62 -6.05
CA ALA A 116 -6.18 11.51 -6.81
C ALA A 116 -6.87 11.33 -8.17
N ALA A 117 -8.18 11.53 -8.26
CA ALA A 117 -8.94 11.49 -9.51
C ALA A 117 -8.58 12.65 -10.48
N ARG A 118 -8.04 13.76 -9.96
CA ARG A 118 -7.55 14.89 -10.77
C ARG A 118 -6.08 14.75 -11.15
N LEU A 119 -5.35 13.84 -10.51
CA LEU A 119 -4.00 13.47 -10.90
C LEU A 119 -4.10 12.52 -12.08
N ASP A 120 -3.60 12.95 -13.24
CA ASP A 120 -3.39 12.04 -14.36
C ASP A 120 -2.17 11.15 -14.03
N ILE A 121 -2.46 9.99 -13.42
CA ILE A 121 -1.46 8.99 -13.06
C ILE A 121 -0.67 8.55 -14.30
N SER A 122 -1.25 8.61 -15.50
CA SER A 122 -0.57 8.26 -16.76
C SER A 122 0.66 9.15 -16.99
N GLN A 123 0.55 10.45 -16.72
CA GLN A 123 1.66 11.40 -16.88
C GLN A 123 2.75 11.24 -15.80
N ILE A 124 2.39 10.71 -14.63
CA ILE A 124 3.33 10.34 -13.57
C ILE A 124 4.05 9.04 -13.93
N LEU A 125 3.31 8.07 -14.48
CA LEU A 125 3.86 6.78 -14.93
C LEU A 125 4.82 6.93 -16.11
N ASP A 126 4.66 7.93 -16.99
CA ASP A 126 5.63 8.26 -18.03
C ASP A 126 7.02 8.64 -17.48
N ARG A 127 7.09 9.03 -16.20
CA ARG A 127 8.35 9.32 -15.48
C ARG A 127 8.81 8.14 -14.61
N VAL A 128 7.98 7.12 -14.45
CA VAL A 128 8.34 5.90 -13.74
C VAL A 128 9.06 5.02 -14.74
N ASP A 129 10.37 4.91 -14.57
CA ASP A 129 11.17 3.90 -15.25
C ASP A 129 10.78 2.52 -14.71
N VAL A 130 9.89 1.85 -15.44
CA VAL A 130 9.37 0.52 -15.08
C VAL A 130 10.52 -0.49 -15.09
N ASP A 131 11.55 -0.32 -15.92
CA ASP A 131 12.71 -1.21 -15.95
C ASP A 131 13.51 -1.07 -14.65
N ALA A 132 13.71 0.15 -14.15
CA ALA A 132 14.34 0.39 -12.84
C ALA A 132 13.51 -0.08 -11.63
N VAL A 133 12.20 -0.27 -11.80
CA VAL A 133 11.32 -0.90 -10.80
C VAL A 133 11.45 -2.43 -10.88
N VAL A 134 11.43 -2.99 -12.09
CA VAL A 134 11.59 -4.43 -12.35
C VAL A 134 12.97 -4.92 -11.88
N ASP A 135 14.03 -4.15 -12.07
CA ASP A 135 15.38 -4.48 -11.57
C ASP A 135 15.46 -4.54 -10.04
N ARG A 136 14.54 -3.86 -9.34
CA ARG A 136 14.40 -3.92 -7.88
C ARG A 136 13.49 -5.05 -7.41
N VAL A 137 12.77 -5.71 -8.32
CA VAL A 137 11.96 -6.88 -7.98
C VAL A 137 12.87 -8.10 -7.90
N ASP A 138 12.98 -8.68 -6.70
CA ASP A 138 13.65 -9.97 -6.53
C ASP A 138 12.76 -11.11 -7.04
N LEU A 139 12.97 -11.45 -8.31
CA LEU A 139 12.27 -12.55 -8.97
C LEU A 139 12.54 -13.91 -8.30
N ASN A 140 13.66 -14.09 -7.60
CA ASN A 140 13.93 -15.35 -6.88
C ASN A 140 13.04 -15.48 -5.64
N SER A 141 12.85 -14.39 -4.91
CA SER A 141 11.91 -14.39 -3.77
C SER A 141 10.46 -14.62 -4.22
N ILE A 142 10.07 -14.03 -5.36
CA ILE A 142 8.74 -14.27 -5.94
C ILE A 142 8.60 -15.71 -6.42
N ALA A 143 9.58 -16.24 -7.14
CA ALA A 143 9.59 -17.63 -7.61
C ALA A 143 9.55 -18.62 -6.44
N GLY A 144 10.25 -18.34 -5.34
CA GLY A 144 10.21 -19.16 -4.11
C GLY A 144 8.87 -19.16 -3.39
N ARG A 145 7.96 -18.23 -3.72
CA ARG A 145 6.59 -18.19 -3.21
C ARG A 145 5.59 -18.89 -4.12
N ILE A 146 6.01 -19.31 -5.32
CA ILE A 146 5.17 -20.08 -6.23
C ILE A 146 5.14 -21.52 -5.70
N ASP A 147 3.95 -21.97 -5.34
CA ASP A 147 3.70 -23.37 -5.05
C ASP A 147 3.69 -24.16 -6.36
N VAL A 148 4.83 -24.76 -6.66
CA VAL A 148 5.02 -25.55 -7.88
C VAL A 148 4.09 -26.77 -7.88
N ASP A 149 3.80 -27.36 -6.73
CA ASP A 149 2.94 -28.53 -6.62
C ASP A 149 1.49 -28.16 -6.98
N ALA A 150 1.00 -27.03 -6.47
CA ALA A 150 -0.32 -26.50 -6.84
C ALA A 150 -0.41 -26.09 -8.32
N VAL A 151 0.68 -25.63 -8.92
CA VAL A 151 0.75 -25.34 -10.36
C VAL A 151 0.72 -26.64 -11.16
N VAL A 152 1.48 -27.66 -10.76
CA VAL A 152 1.54 -28.98 -11.41
C VAL A 152 0.20 -29.71 -11.34
N GLU A 153 -0.53 -29.57 -10.24
CA GLU A 153 -1.87 -30.18 -10.09
C GLU A 153 -2.89 -29.63 -11.11
N ARG A 154 -2.65 -28.41 -11.62
CA ARG A 154 -3.45 -27.79 -12.68
C ARG A 154 -3.01 -28.17 -14.09
N VAL A 155 -1.87 -28.86 -14.23
CA VAL A 155 -1.39 -29.34 -15.52
C VAL A 155 -2.13 -30.63 -15.88
N ASP A 156 -2.87 -30.61 -16.98
CA ASP A 156 -3.47 -31.82 -17.55
C ASP A 156 -2.38 -32.68 -18.23
N VAL A 157 -1.77 -33.56 -17.42
CA VAL A 157 -0.76 -34.51 -17.89
C VAL A 157 -1.33 -35.47 -18.94
N GLY A 158 -2.63 -35.75 -18.93
CA GLY A 158 -3.29 -36.59 -19.93
C GLY A 158 -3.22 -35.97 -21.33
N SER A 159 -3.48 -34.67 -21.42
CA SER A 159 -3.33 -33.91 -22.69
C SER A 159 -1.88 -33.87 -23.19
N VAL A 160 -0.92 -33.82 -22.27
CA VAL A 160 0.52 -33.84 -22.60
C VAL A 160 0.92 -35.22 -23.12
N ILE A 161 0.51 -36.30 -22.46
CA ILE A 161 0.78 -37.68 -22.87
C ILE A 161 0.14 -37.98 -24.23
N ALA A 162 -1.07 -37.48 -24.49
CA ALA A 162 -1.76 -37.66 -25.77
C ALA A 162 -1.01 -37.02 -26.96
N ARG A 163 -0.09 -36.08 -26.70
CA ARG A 163 0.77 -35.44 -27.70
C ARG A 163 2.09 -36.18 -27.90
N ILE A 164 2.41 -37.15 -27.05
CA ILE A 164 3.60 -37.99 -27.19
C ILE A 164 3.30 -39.09 -28.21
N ASP A 165 4.16 -39.24 -29.21
CA ASP A 165 4.11 -40.38 -30.14
C ASP A 165 4.68 -41.63 -29.46
N LEU A 166 3.82 -42.33 -28.73
CA LEU A 166 4.18 -43.57 -28.05
C LEU A 166 4.52 -44.70 -29.03
N ILE A 167 4.01 -44.65 -30.26
CA ILE A 167 4.25 -45.67 -31.28
C ILE A 167 5.67 -45.49 -31.84
N GLY A 168 6.04 -44.27 -32.22
CA GLY A 168 7.40 -43.95 -32.65
C GLY A 168 8.44 -44.19 -31.55
N LEU A 169 8.10 -43.88 -30.29
CA LEU A 169 8.96 -44.21 -29.15
C LEU A 169 9.14 -45.73 -28.97
N ALA A 170 8.06 -46.51 -29.11
CA ALA A 170 8.13 -47.97 -29.01
C ALA A 170 8.97 -48.56 -30.15
N ASP A 171 8.84 -48.03 -31.37
CA ASP A 171 9.62 -48.45 -32.54
C ASP A 171 11.12 -48.18 -32.30
N THR A 172 11.46 -47.00 -31.79
CA THR A 172 12.84 -46.64 -31.40
C THR A 172 13.40 -47.60 -30.35
N ILE A 173 12.59 -47.99 -29.36
CA ILE A 173 13.00 -48.95 -28.32
C ILE A 173 13.21 -50.35 -28.95
N ILE A 174 12.33 -50.77 -29.85
CA ILE A 174 12.41 -52.07 -30.53
C ILE A 174 13.64 -52.14 -31.45
N GLU A 175 13.97 -51.05 -32.15
CA GLU A 175 15.17 -50.97 -32.97
C GLU A 175 16.46 -50.94 -32.12
N GLY A 176 16.40 -50.32 -30.94
CA GLY A 176 17.52 -50.27 -30.00
C GLY A 176 17.80 -51.59 -29.28
N VAL A 177 16.81 -52.48 -29.18
CA VAL A 177 16.94 -53.81 -28.57
C VAL A 177 17.12 -54.85 -29.67
N ASP A 178 18.21 -55.64 -29.62
CA ASP A 178 18.42 -56.75 -30.55
C ASP A 178 17.51 -57.95 -30.23
N LEU A 179 16.20 -57.77 -30.48
CA LEU A 179 15.19 -58.81 -30.32
C LEU A 179 15.53 -60.08 -31.10
N PRO A 180 16.04 -60.02 -32.35
CA PRO A 180 16.46 -61.21 -33.07
C PRO A 180 17.50 -62.06 -32.33
N SER A 181 18.53 -61.45 -31.75
CA SER A 181 19.53 -62.19 -30.98
C SER A 181 18.96 -62.74 -29.67
N ILE A 182 18.17 -61.95 -28.95
CA ILE A 182 17.51 -62.40 -27.70
C ILE A 182 16.60 -63.60 -27.96
N ILE A 183 15.82 -63.59 -29.06
CA ILE A 183 14.93 -64.68 -29.45
C ILE A 183 15.74 -65.92 -29.85
N ARG A 184 16.84 -65.76 -30.60
CA ARG A 184 17.70 -66.88 -30.99
C ARG A 184 18.37 -67.53 -29.77
N GLU A 185 18.86 -66.72 -28.84
CA GLU A 185 19.51 -67.22 -27.63
C GLU A 185 18.50 -67.91 -26.68
N SER A 186 17.33 -67.30 -26.49
CA SER A 186 16.25 -67.89 -25.67
C SER A 186 15.64 -69.15 -26.29
N THR A 187 15.47 -69.19 -27.61
CA THR A 187 14.97 -70.38 -28.31
C THR A 187 16.03 -71.48 -28.35
N GLY A 188 17.30 -71.10 -28.51
CA GLY A 188 18.44 -72.01 -28.49
C GLY A 188 18.62 -72.70 -27.14
N SER A 189 18.52 -71.94 -26.03
CA SER A 189 18.59 -72.49 -24.68
C SER A 189 17.42 -73.43 -24.39
N MET A 190 16.18 -73.00 -24.65
CA MET A 190 14.97 -73.81 -24.47
C MET A 190 14.96 -75.08 -25.33
N SER A 191 15.38 -74.99 -26.60
CA SER A 191 15.47 -76.15 -27.49
C SER A 191 16.55 -77.13 -27.04
N SER A 192 17.70 -76.62 -26.59
CA SER A 192 18.79 -77.46 -26.07
C SER A 192 18.40 -78.15 -24.77
N GLU A 193 17.59 -77.50 -23.94
CA GLU A 193 17.07 -78.04 -22.69
C GLU A 193 16.00 -79.10 -22.94
N ALA A 194 15.06 -78.86 -23.86
CA ALA A 194 14.08 -79.85 -24.29
C ALA A 194 14.73 -81.12 -24.85
N VAL A 195 15.76 -80.98 -25.71
CA VAL A 195 16.51 -82.12 -26.25
C VAL A 195 17.28 -82.86 -25.17
N ARG A 196 17.89 -82.14 -24.21
CA ARG A 196 18.55 -82.75 -23.05
C ARG A 196 17.57 -83.53 -22.17
N GLY A 197 16.35 -83.02 -21.99
CA GLY A 197 15.26 -83.70 -21.28
C GLY A 197 14.87 -85.03 -21.95
N VAL A 198 14.65 -85.01 -23.27
CA VAL A 198 14.32 -86.24 -24.03
C VAL A 198 15.44 -87.28 -23.95
N ARG A 199 16.71 -86.86 -24.06
CA ARG A 199 17.86 -87.77 -23.93
C ARG A 199 17.96 -88.38 -22.54
N SER A 200 17.74 -87.58 -21.49
CA SER A 200 17.72 -88.07 -20.10
C SER A 200 16.61 -89.11 -19.89
N GLN A 201 15.42 -88.84 -20.41
CA GLN A 201 14.28 -89.74 -20.30
C GLN A 201 14.46 -91.04 -21.10
N GLY A 202 15.13 -90.99 -22.25
CA GLY A 202 15.53 -92.18 -23.02
C GLY A 202 16.51 -93.07 -22.28
N MET A 203 17.58 -92.49 -21.71
CA MET A 203 18.56 -93.25 -20.91
C MET A 203 17.90 -93.94 -19.71
N GLN A 204 16.98 -93.26 -19.01
CA GLN A 204 16.22 -93.85 -17.90
C GLN A 204 15.30 -95.00 -18.35
N ALA A 205 14.70 -94.89 -19.55
CA ALA A 205 13.89 -95.97 -20.12
C ALA A 205 14.75 -97.18 -20.51
N ASP A 206 15.92 -96.95 -21.11
CA ASP A 206 16.87 -98.00 -21.49
C ASP A 206 17.45 -98.72 -20.26
N ASP A 207 17.77 -97.99 -19.19
CA ASP A 207 18.20 -98.56 -17.90
C ASP A 207 17.09 -99.42 -17.27
N ALA A 208 15.82 -98.97 -17.33
CA ALA A 208 14.68 -99.73 -16.82
C ALA A 208 14.46 -101.04 -17.61
N VAL A 209 14.60 -101.00 -18.94
CA VAL A 209 14.53 -102.20 -19.79
C VAL A 209 15.67 -103.15 -19.49
N SER A 210 16.89 -102.64 -19.35
CA SER A 210 18.08 -103.45 -19.03
C SER A 210 17.96 -104.14 -17.66
N GLY A 211 17.42 -103.45 -16.65
CA GLY A 211 17.12 -104.04 -15.34
C GLY A 211 16.06 -105.14 -15.40
N PHE A 212 15.01 -104.94 -16.21
CA PHE A 212 13.96 -105.94 -16.42
C PHE A 212 14.49 -107.20 -17.14
N VAL A 213 15.25 -107.00 -18.23
CA VAL A 213 15.87 -108.07 -19.02
C VAL A 213 16.90 -108.82 -18.16
N GLY A 214 17.73 -108.12 -17.40
CA GLY A 214 18.69 -108.73 -16.48
C GLY A 214 18.05 -109.57 -15.38
N LYS A 215 16.85 -109.21 -14.94
CA LYS A 215 16.06 -109.96 -13.96
C LYS A 215 15.35 -111.17 -14.57
N LEU A 216 14.92 -111.09 -15.83
CA LEU A 216 14.27 -112.17 -16.57
C LEU A 216 15.26 -113.28 -17.00
N PHE A 217 16.50 -112.90 -17.37
CA PHE A 217 17.54 -113.84 -17.81
C PHE A 217 18.44 -114.38 -16.69
N GLY A 218 18.04 -114.21 -15.42
CA GLY A 218 18.64 -114.94 -14.31
C GLY A 218 20.16 -114.75 -14.22
N ARG A 219 20.63 -113.50 -14.05
CA ARG A 219 22.02 -113.28 -13.68
C ARG A 219 22.22 -113.61 -12.19
N THR A 220 22.46 -114.88 -11.91
CA THR A 220 23.20 -115.30 -10.72
C THR A 220 24.67 -115.08 -11.00
N GLN A 221 25.26 -114.03 -10.45
CA GLN A 221 26.70 -114.02 -10.18
C GLN A 221 26.85 -114.15 -8.67
N GLU A 222 26.88 -115.41 -8.22
CA GLU A 222 27.52 -115.77 -6.97
C GLU A 222 28.95 -116.21 -7.28
N GLN A 223 29.87 -115.61 -6.52
CA GLN A 223 31.11 -116.17 -5.96
C GLN A 223 32.49 -115.80 -6.53
N ARG A 224 33.25 -115.30 -5.53
CA ARG A 224 34.69 -115.46 -5.24
C ARG A 224 35.63 -114.66 -6.15
N GLY A 225 36.46 -113.77 -5.64
CA GLY A 225 37.13 -113.78 -4.33
C GLY A 225 38.60 -114.09 -4.55
N ASP A 226 39.43 -113.06 -4.57
CA ASP A 226 40.81 -112.99 -4.08
C ASP A 226 41.22 -111.52 -4.32
N ALA A 227 41.40 -110.69 -3.29
CA ALA A 227 42.54 -110.65 -2.39
C ALA A 227 43.86 -110.61 -3.16
N ARG A 228 44.68 -109.59 -2.80
CA ARG A 228 46.10 -109.39 -3.13
C ARG A 228 46.29 -108.73 -4.50
N GLU A 229 46.89 -107.56 -4.62
CA GLU A 229 48.02 -106.99 -3.87
C GLU A 229 48.19 -105.51 -4.27
N GLN A 230 48.69 -104.72 -3.32
CA GLN A 230 49.78 -103.73 -3.48
C GLN A 230 49.59 -102.67 -4.60
N SER A 231 49.58 -101.37 -4.34
CA SER A 231 50.62 -100.62 -3.65
C SER A 231 50.19 -99.15 -3.48
N GLU A 232 50.57 -98.57 -2.35
CA GLU A 232 51.19 -97.24 -2.26
C GLU A 232 50.37 -95.96 -2.54
N GLU A 233 50.02 -95.27 -1.45
CA GLU A 233 50.24 -93.80 -1.28
C GLU A 233 51.66 -93.38 -1.75
N PRO A 234 52.00 -92.09 -2.07
CA PRO A 234 51.46 -90.84 -1.47
C PRO A 234 51.43 -89.56 -2.37
N GLY A 235 50.82 -88.48 -1.85
CA GLY A 235 51.19 -87.06 -2.13
C GLY A 235 50.70 -86.48 -3.46
N GLU A 236 50.55 -85.17 -3.67
CA GLU A 236 50.84 -83.97 -2.88
C GLU A 236 50.28 -82.79 -3.72
N ARG A 237 49.77 -81.75 -3.04
CA ARG A 237 49.51 -80.36 -3.48
C ARG A 237 48.15 -80.01 -4.09
#